data_AF-A0A970ZQE6-F1
#
_entry.id   AF-A0A970ZQE6-F1
#
_cell.length_a   1.000
_cell.length_b   1.000
_cell.length_c   1.000
_cell.angle_alpha   90.00
_cell.angle_beta   90.00
_cell.angle_gamma   90.00
#
_symmetry.space_group_name_H-M   'P 1'
#
loop_
_entity.id
_entity.type
_entity.pdbx_description
1 polymer ?
#
loop_
_entity_poly.entity_id
_entity_poly.type
_entity_poly.pdbx_seq_one_letter_code
_entity_poly.pdbx_strand_id
1 'polypeptide(L)'
;SAEVEKVIRARGALPLSEVLRHRVRYLSDGAVLGTGAFVDGIFEREKERGRASPKRESGAREMRGAAWGVLRVMRDLRKEVLGEPGE
;
A
#
# COMPACT_ATOMS: atom_id res chain seq x y z
N SER A 1 -25.91 -12.07 0.89
CA SER A 1 -25.09 -12.99 0.10
C SER A 1 -23.78 -13.28 0.80
N ALA A 2 -23.20 -14.48 0.61
CA ALA A 2 -21.97 -14.92 1.28
C ALA A 2 -20.76 -13.99 1.07
N GLU A 3 -20.72 -13.24 -0.03
CA GLU A 3 -19.71 -12.20 -0.29
C GLU A 3 -19.75 -11.04 0.70
N VAL A 4 -20.95 -10.52 0.99
CA VAL A 4 -21.14 -9.40 1.92
C VAL A 4 -20.64 -9.78 3.31
N GLU A 5 -20.89 -11.03 3.73
CA GLU A 5 -20.48 -11.55 5.02
C GLU A 5 -18.95 -11.76 5.12
N LYS A 6 -18.30 -12.15 4.02
CA LYS A 6 -16.82 -12.20 3.92
C LYS A 6 -16.19 -10.81 4.04
N VAL A 7 -16.73 -9.81 3.36
CA VAL A 7 -16.24 -8.43 3.42
C VAL A 7 -16.44 -7.85 4.83
N ILE A 8 -17.58 -8.12 5.48
CA ILE A 8 -17.83 -7.73 6.87
C ILE A 8 -16.80 -8.38 7.82
N ARG A 9 -16.54 -9.69 7.67
CA ARG A 9 -15.50 -10.39 8.45
C ARG A 9 -14.10 -9.85 8.19
N ALA A 10 -13.82 -9.39 6.97
CA ALA A 10 -12.57 -8.72 6.60
C ALA A 10 -12.55 -7.23 6.99
N ARG A 11 -13.50 -6.75 7.80
CA ARG A 11 -13.63 -5.34 8.22
C ARG A 11 -13.70 -4.35 7.06
N GLY A 12 -14.36 -4.73 5.97
CA GLY A 12 -14.51 -3.89 4.78
C GLY A 12 -13.34 -3.94 3.79
N ALA A 13 -12.34 -4.82 4.00
CA ALA A 13 -11.28 -5.04 3.04
C ALA A 13 -11.66 -6.15 2.04
N LEU A 14 -11.41 -5.90 0.74
CA LEU A 14 -11.57 -6.92 -0.28
C LEU A 14 -10.45 -7.98 -0.20
N PRO A 15 -10.72 -9.23 -0.61
CA PRO A 15 -9.67 -10.24 -0.79
C PRO A 15 -8.59 -9.77 -1.78
N LEU A 16 -7.33 -10.13 -1.51
CA LEU A 16 -6.19 -9.69 -2.34
C LEU A 16 -6.33 -10.09 -3.81
N SER A 17 -6.88 -11.28 -4.09
CA SER A 17 -7.11 -11.77 -5.46
C SER A 17 -8.11 -10.92 -6.25
N GLU A 18 -9.09 -10.32 -5.57
CA GLU A 18 -10.03 -9.38 -6.20
C GLU A 18 -9.36 -8.03 -6.41
N VAL A 19 -8.61 -7.56 -5.42
CA VAL A 19 -7.91 -6.27 -5.46
C VAL A 19 -6.88 -6.21 -6.59
N LEU A 20 -6.19 -7.30 -6.88
CA LEU A 20 -5.22 -7.36 -7.98
C LEU A 20 -5.85 -7.28 -9.38
N ARG A 21 -7.17 -7.49 -9.50
CA ARG A 21 -7.92 -7.26 -10.75
C ARG A 21 -8.30 -5.78 -10.95
N HIS A 22 -8.15 -4.98 -9.91
CA HIS A 22 -8.36 -3.53 -9.95
C HIS A 22 -7.06 -2.80 -10.29
N ARG A 23 -7.19 -1.56 -10.75
CA ARG A 23 -6.01 -0.68 -10.87
C ARG A 23 -5.45 -0.36 -9.47
N VAL A 24 -4.32 -0.98 -9.10
CA VAL A 24 -3.64 -0.77 -7.81
C VAL A 24 -2.63 0.37 -7.92
N ARG A 25 -2.96 1.56 -7.41
CA ARG A 25 -2.08 2.74 -7.52
C ARG A 25 -0.75 2.59 -6.83
N TYR A 26 -0.64 1.76 -5.79
CA TYR A 26 0.63 1.53 -5.10
C TYR A 26 1.74 1.01 -6.02
N LEU A 27 1.39 0.31 -7.12
CA LEU A 27 2.36 -0.20 -8.09
C LEU A 27 3.02 0.92 -8.91
N SER A 28 2.37 2.08 -9.04
CA SER A 28 2.88 3.21 -9.82
C SER A 28 3.21 4.41 -8.92
N ASP A 29 2.30 4.77 -8.02
CA ASP A 29 2.37 5.96 -7.18
C ASP A 29 2.98 5.70 -5.79
N GLY A 30 3.26 4.44 -5.43
CA GLY A 30 3.81 4.06 -4.12
C GLY A 30 5.30 4.42 -3.91
N ALA A 31 5.99 4.80 -5.00
CA ALA A 31 7.43 5.04 -5.12
C ALA A 31 8.35 3.83 -4.88
N VAL A 32 8.11 3.07 -3.82
CA VAL A 32 8.82 1.83 -3.49
C VAL A 32 7.79 0.86 -2.92
N LEU A 33 7.83 -0.40 -3.32
CA LEU A 33 6.99 -1.48 -2.80
C LEU A 33 7.87 -2.61 -2.29
N GLY A 34 7.59 -3.13 -1.11
CA GLY A 34 8.30 -4.28 -0.55
C GLY A 34 7.96 -4.54 0.90
N THR A 35 8.79 -5.33 1.58
CA THR A 35 8.71 -5.47 3.04
C THR A 35 9.02 -4.14 3.73
N GLY A 36 8.57 -3.98 4.98
CA GLY A 36 8.89 -2.78 5.77
C GLY A 36 10.38 -2.48 5.83
N ALA A 37 11.21 -3.48 6.14
CA ALA A 37 12.66 -3.34 6.22
C ALA A 37 13.30 -2.90 4.88
N PHE A 38 12.82 -3.44 3.76
CA PHE A 38 13.29 -3.02 2.43
C PHE A 38 12.94 -1.55 2.14
N VAL A 39 11.70 -1.16 2.41
CA VAL A 39 11.23 0.21 2.20
C VAL A 39 11.96 1.20 3.10
N ASP A 40 12.20 0.84 4.37
CA ASP A 40 12.95 1.68 5.31
C ASP A 40 14.42 1.84 4.88
N GLY A 41 15.06 0.78 4.40
CA GLY A 41 16.43 0.84 3.88
C GLY A 41 16.57 1.77 2.66
N ILE A 42 15.56 1.83 1.79
CA ILE A 42 15.53 2.80 0.69
C ILE A 42 15.22 4.21 1.21
N PHE A 43 14.30 4.34 2.16
CA PHE A 43 13.94 5.62 2.75
C PHE A 43 15.12 6.33 3.40
N GLU A 44 15.95 5.64 4.17
CA GLU A 44 17.15 6.24 4.78
C GLU A 44 18.11 6.79 3.72
N ARG A 45 18.37 6.03 2.65
CA ARG A 45 19.19 6.50 1.52
C ARG A 45 18.61 7.75 0.85
N GLU A 46 17.29 7.80 0.68
CA GLU A 46 16.64 8.97 0.08
C GLU A 46 16.56 10.16 1.05
N LYS A 47 16.54 9.92 2.37
CA LYS A 47 16.62 10.95 3.41
C LYS A 47 18.02 11.59 3.44
N GLU A 48 19.08 10.78 3.36
CA GLU A 48 20.47 11.26 3.21
C GLU A 48 20.65 12.14 1.97
N ARG A 49 19.93 11.82 0.89
CA ARG A 49 19.92 12.58 -0.38
C ARG A 49 19.00 13.81 -0.36
N GLY A 50 18.32 14.09 0.75
CA GLY A 50 17.38 15.21 0.87
C GLY A 50 16.08 15.04 0.08
N ARG A 51 15.76 13.83 -0.40
CA ARG A 51 14.54 13.53 -1.17
C ARG A 51 13.39 13.00 -0.32
N ALA A 52 13.64 12.75 0.96
CA ALA A 52 12.62 12.37 1.92
C ALA A 52 12.54 13.40 3.06
N SER A 53 11.35 13.54 3.66
CA SER A 53 11.13 14.51 4.74
C SER A 53 12.03 14.19 5.95
N PRO A 54 12.80 15.16 6.46
CA PRO A 54 13.69 14.94 7.60
C PRO A 54 12.92 14.64 8.90
N LYS A 55 11.64 15.05 8.97
CA LYS A 55 10.75 14.81 10.12
C LYS A 55 10.27 13.37 10.22
N ARG A 56 10.46 12.55 9.18
CA ARG A 56 10.06 11.15 9.19
C ARG A 56 11.15 10.31 9.86
N GLU A 57 10.76 9.52 10.83
CA GLU A 57 11.63 8.51 11.47
C GLU A 57 11.65 7.18 10.72
N SER A 58 10.65 6.93 9.86
CA SER A 58 10.56 5.72 9.02
C SER A 58 9.94 5.96 7.64
N GLY A 59 10.26 5.05 6.72
CA GLY A 59 9.88 5.00 5.32
C GLY A 59 8.61 4.23 5.04
N ALA A 60 8.44 3.09 5.70
CA ALA A 60 7.37 2.15 5.44
C ALA A 60 6.00 2.70 5.86
N ARG A 61 5.02 2.61 4.96
CA ARG A 61 3.62 2.98 5.18
C ARG A 61 2.72 1.81 4.84
N GLU A 62 1.68 1.64 5.66
CA GLU A 62 0.68 0.61 5.45
C GLU A 62 -0.16 0.90 4.22
N MET A 63 -0.46 -0.14 3.47
CA MET A 63 -1.32 -0.06 2.31
C MET A 63 -2.77 -0.25 2.75
N ARG A 64 -3.65 0.62 2.25
CA ARG A 64 -5.10 0.62 2.48
C ARG A 64 -5.84 -0.11 1.36
N GLY A 65 -7.09 -0.51 1.63
CA GLY A 65 -8.01 -1.08 0.63
C GLY A 65 -8.00 -2.60 0.50
N ALA A 66 -7.02 -3.30 1.10
CA ALA A 66 -6.96 -4.76 1.09
C ALA A 66 -6.11 -5.31 2.25
N ALA A 67 -6.19 -6.62 2.47
CA ALA A 67 -5.29 -7.35 3.36
C ALA A 67 -3.91 -7.59 2.69
N TRP A 68 -3.10 -6.53 2.58
CA TRP A 68 -1.78 -6.55 1.91
C TRP A 68 -0.68 -7.30 2.69
N GLY A 69 -0.95 -7.76 3.91
CA GLY A 69 0.01 -8.49 4.73
C GLY A 69 1.24 -7.65 5.10
N VAL A 70 2.42 -8.16 4.78
CA VAL A 70 3.72 -7.55 5.11
C VAL A 70 4.16 -6.46 4.12
N LEU A 71 3.43 -6.28 3.01
CA LEU A 71 3.77 -5.29 2.01
C LEU A 71 3.57 -3.87 2.52
N ARG A 72 4.50 -3.00 2.17
CA ARG A 72 4.57 -1.59 2.56
C ARG A 72 4.98 -0.76 1.35
N VAL A 73 4.64 0.53 1.40
CA VAL A 73 5.03 1.53 0.41
C VAL A 73 5.72 2.72 1.06
N MET A 74 6.53 3.46 0.29
CA MET A 74 7.23 4.64 0.81
C MET A 74 6.34 5.89 0.89
N ARG A 75 5.39 6.05 -0.05
CA ARG A 75 4.41 7.14 -0.04
C ARG A 75 3.12 6.74 0.67
N ASP A 76 2.65 7.61 1.56
CA ASP A 76 1.37 7.44 2.27
C ASP A 76 0.19 7.85 1.37
N LEU A 77 -0.18 7.01 0.41
CA LEU A 77 -1.37 7.23 -0.43
C LEU A 77 -2.65 7.01 0.40
N ARG A 78 -3.47 8.04 0.54
CA ARG A 78 -4.66 8.02 1.41
C ARG A 78 -5.98 7.82 0.69
N LYS A 79 -6.09 8.24 -0.56
CA LYS A 79 -7.35 8.28 -1.33
C LYS A 79 -7.21 7.52 -2.64
N GLU A 80 -8.32 6.95 -3.11
CA GLU A 80 -8.47 6.33 -4.43
C GLU A 80 -7.40 5.28 -4.74
N VAL A 81 -6.96 4.53 -3.72
CA VAL A 81 -5.78 3.64 -3.81
C VAL A 81 -6.03 2.40 -4.67
N LEU A 82 -7.30 2.06 -4.85
CA LEU A 82 -7.83 1.09 -5.81
C LEU A 82 -8.74 1.85 -6.78
N GLY A 83 -8.53 1.66 -8.08
CA GLY A 83 -9.44 2.13 -9.12
C GLY A 83 -10.40 1.03 -9.56
N GLU A 84 -11.20 1.29 -10.60
CA GLU A 84 -12.09 0.29 -11.19
C GLU A 84 -11.31 -0.97 -11.66
N PRO A 85 -11.97 -2.14 -11.70
CA PRO A 85 -11.46 -3.33 -12.38
C PRO A 85 -11.06 -3.00 -13.83
N GLY A 86 -9.97 -3.59 -14.31
CA GLY A 86 -9.75 -3.64 -15.76
C GLY A 86 -10.81 -4.51 -16.43
N GLU A 87 -11.27 -4.13 -17.63
CA GLU A 87 -12.11 -4.98 -18.50
C GLU A 87 -11.46 -6.34 -18.79
#